data_AF-A0A7W8CNJ7-F1
#
_entry.id   AF-A0A7W8CNJ7-F1
#
_cell.length_a   1.000
_cell.length_b   1.000
_cell.length_c   1.000
_cell.angle_alpha   90.00
_cell.angle_beta   90.00
_cell.angle_gamma   90.00
#
_symmetry.space_group_name_H-M   'P 1'
#
loop_
_entity.id
_entity.type
_entity.pdbx_description
1 polymer ?
#
loop_
_entity_poly.entity_id
_entity_poly.type
_entity_poly.pdbx_seq_one_letter_code
_entity_poly.pdbx_strand_id
1 'polypeptide(L)'
;MNTKIAKTRVVLAAVTAIAAAGLLALPSAHATASCTVLGALLNLHHSSGYDVAIDANRSSLGPRAVIRTPELTSDGNITSGGITGRTVDFTIGWSGTLSYVHFTGTVGADGIVHGTSTGTTTPINLNEGPWDSVDPLTCS
;
A
#
# COMPACT_ATOMS: atom_id res chain seq x y z
N MET A 1 -23.69 -60.01 -5.43
CA MET A 1 -24.83 -60.47 -4.62
C MET A 1 -24.38 -60.59 -3.17
N ASN A 2 -25.24 -60.11 -2.25
CA ASN A 2 -25.28 -60.32 -0.80
C ASN A 2 -24.72 -59.21 0.12
N THR A 3 -25.68 -58.39 0.53
CA THR A 3 -25.81 -57.38 1.59
C THR A 3 -25.78 -57.96 3.02
N LYS A 4 -25.36 -57.13 4.01
CA LYS A 4 -25.99 -56.79 5.34
C LYS A 4 -24.92 -56.61 6.44
N ILE A 5 -24.67 -55.38 6.94
CA ILE A 5 -25.32 -54.62 8.04
C ILE A 5 -25.25 -55.30 9.42
N ALA A 6 -24.56 -54.63 10.37
CA ALA A 6 -24.88 -54.43 11.81
C ALA A 6 -23.59 -53.95 12.53
N LYS A 7 -23.52 -53.18 13.61
CA LYS A 7 -24.51 -52.65 14.56
C LYS A 7 -23.77 -51.56 15.37
N THR A 8 -24.39 -50.41 15.55
CA THR A 8 -23.96 -49.37 16.50
C THR A 8 -23.96 -49.89 17.93
N ARG A 9 -22.91 -49.60 18.70
CA ARG A 9 -22.95 -49.54 20.16
C ARG A 9 -22.17 -48.31 20.64
N VAL A 10 -22.92 -47.37 21.19
CA VAL A 10 -22.42 -46.24 21.98
C VAL A 10 -21.91 -46.82 23.31
N VAL A 11 -20.68 -46.48 23.68
CA VAL A 11 -20.20 -46.58 25.06
C VAL A 11 -19.71 -45.20 25.46
N LEU A 12 -20.51 -44.55 26.32
CA LEU A 12 -20.08 -43.42 27.12
C LEU A 12 -18.93 -43.87 28.03
N ALA A 13 -17.79 -43.20 27.95
CA ALA A 13 -16.83 -43.15 29.04
C ALA A 13 -16.62 -41.67 29.37
N ALA A 14 -17.06 -41.30 30.57
CA ALA A 14 -16.94 -39.96 31.10
C ALA A 14 -15.72 -39.84 32.03
N VAL A 15 -15.20 -38.61 32.08
CA VAL A 15 -14.40 -37.99 33.15
C VAL A 15 -12.90 -38.34 33.22
N THR A 16 -12.08 -37.38 32.82
CA THR A 16 -11.21 -36.63 33.75
C THR A 16 -10.96 -35.24 33.19
N ALA A 17 -11.50 -34.22 33.87
CA ALA A 17 -11.15 -32.83 33.63
C ALA A 17 -9.69 -32.63 34.06
N ILE A 18 -8.80 -32.42 33.10
CA ILE A 18 -7.51 -31.79 33.35
C ILE A 18 -7.66 -30.38 32.81
N ALA A 19 -7.80 -29.43 33.72
CA ALA A 19 -7.65 -28.02 33.45
C ALA A 19 -6.20 -27.77 33.00
N ALA A 20 -5.94 -27.91 31.70
CA ALA A 20 -4.77 -27.35 31.07
C ALA A 20 -5.16 -25.94 30.62
N ALA A 21 -4.60 -24.96 31.33
CA ALA A 21 -4.77 -23.55 31.07
C ALA A 21 -4.71 -23.25 29.57
N GLY A 22 -5.82 -22.76 29.03
CA GLY A 22 -5.84 -22.19 27.69
C GLY A 22 -4.95 -20.96 27.68
N LEU A 23 -3.71 -21.10 27.21
CA LEU A 23 -3.08 -20.00 26.50
C LEU A 23 -3.82 -19.88 25.18
N LEU A 24 -4.91 -19.13 25.19
CA LEU A 24 -5.34 -18.41 24.00
C LEU A 24 -4.15 -17.50 23.65
N ALA A 25 -3.30 -17.96 22.73
CA ALA A 25 -2.39 -17.07 22.02
C ALA A 25 -3.30 -16.09 21.26
N LEU A 26 -3.63 -14.98 21.91
CA LEU A 26 -4.21 -13.83 21.25
C LEU A 26 -3.27 -13.53 20.08
N PRO A 27 -3.75 -13.42 18.83
CA PRO A 27 -2.92 -12.89 17.77
C PRO A 27 -2.43 -11.54 18.30
N SER A 28 -1.11 -11.41 18.45
CA SER A 28 -0.51 -10.12 18.72
C SER A 28 -0.85 -9.26 17.52
N ALA A 29 -1.87 -8.42 17.68
CA ALA A 29 -2.17 -7.35 16.74
C ALA A 29 -0.98 -6.39 16.83
N HIS A 30 0.09 -6.71 16.08
CA HIS A 30 1.15 -5.76 15.84
C HIS A 30 0.48 -4.57 15.17
N ALA A 31 0.43 -3.44 15.86
CA ALA A 31 0.04 -2.19 15.24
C ALA A 31 0.94 -2.04 14.02
N THR A 32 0.35 -2.09 12.82
CA THR A 32 1.09 -1.84 11.59
C THR A 32 1.62 -0.42 11.69
N ALA A 33 2.95 -0.27 11.70
CA ALA A 33 3.61 1.02 11.78
C ALA A 33 2.95 1.99 10.79
N SER A 34 2.47 3.12 11.28
CA SER A 34 1.76 4.11 10.47
C SER A 34 2.75 5.17 10.02
N CYS A 35 2.95 5.28 8.71
CA CYS A 35 3.91 6.20 8.12
C CYS A 35 3.24 7.51 7.67
N THR A 36 4.00 8.60 7.77
CA THR A 36 3.55 9.96 7.45
C THR A 36 4.66 10.76 6.77
N VAL A 37 4.26 11.69 5.91
CA VAL A 37 5.13 12.72 5.35
C VAL A 37 5.34 13.81 6.41
N LEU A 38 6.60 14.19 6.65
CA LEU A 38 6.97 15.23 7.62
C LEU A 38 6.76 16.66 7.09
N GLY A 39 6.83 16.84 5.77
CA GLY A 39 6.67 18.12 5.10
C GLY A 39 5.29 18.30 4.46
N ALA A 40 5.15 19.42 3.75
CA ALA A 40 3.97 19.72 2.95
C ALA A 40 3.93 18.98 1.61
N LEU A 41 5.04 18.32 1.23
CA LEU A 41 5.19 17.62 -0.04
C LEU A 41 5.76 16.22 0.17
N LEU A 42 5.22 15.26 -0.58
CA LEU A 42 5.89 14.00 -0.89
C LEU A 42 6.60 14.16 -2.23
N ASN A 43 7.93 14.13 -2.21
CA ASN A 43 8.77 14.23 -3.40
C ASN A 43 9.24 12.84 -3.82
N LEU A 44 9.09 12.52 -5.10
CA LEU A 44 9.49 11.25 -5.71
C LEU A 44 10.46 11.49 -6.85
N HIS A 45 11.44 10.61 -6.99
CA HIS A 45 12.33 10.53 -8.15
C HIS A 45 12.09 9.23 -8.90
N HIS A 46 11.73 9.33 -10.17
CA HIS A 46 11.56 8.16 -11.04
C HIS A 46 12.88 7.83 -11.74
N SER A 47 13.21 6.54 -11.83
CA SER A 47 14.44 6.03 -12.46
C SER A 47 14.66 6.47 -13.91
N SER A 48 13.58 6.81 -14.63
CA SER A 48 13.64 7.34 -15.99
C SER A 48 13.92 8.84 -16.06
N GLY A 49 14.15 9.51 -14.92
CA GLY A 49 14.60 10.90 -14.86
C GLY A 49 13.51 11.97 -14.73
N TYR A 50 12.29 11.62 -14.32
CA TYR A 50 11.26 12.62 -13.96
C TYR A 50 11.01 12.65 -12.45
N ASP A 51 10.63 13.82 -11.95
CA ASP A 51 10.31 14.04 -10.54
C ASP A 51 8.82 14.30 -10.36
N VAL A 52 8.31 13.92 -9.19
CA VAL A 52 6.91 14.15 -8.79
C VAL A 52 6.89 14.83 -7.42
N ALA A 53 6.17 15.94 -7.31
CA ALA A 53 5.91 16.62 -6.03
C ALA A 53 4.41 16.61 -5.76
N ILE A 54 4.00 16.02 -4.64
CA ILE A 54 2.59 15.80 -4.30
C ILE A 54 2.29 16.54 -3.00
N ASP A 55 1.21 17.33 -2.97
CA ASP A 55 0.73 17.93 -1.73
C ASP A 55 0.47 16.84 -0.69
N ALA A 56 0.98 17.02 0.53
CA ALA A 56 0.85 16.03 1.59
C ALA A 56 0.50 16.69 2.92
N ASN A 57 -0.34 15.99 3.69
CA ASN A 57 -0.60 16.30 5.08
C ASN A 57 -0.59 14.97 5.85
N ARG A 58 0.58 14.65 6.44
CA ARG A 58 0.83 13.38 7.13
C ARG A 58 0.62 12.19 6.19
N SER A 59 -0.42 11.39 6.40
CA SER A 59 -0.74 10.21 5.58
C SER A 59 -1.67 10.52 4.40
N SER A 60 -2.24 11.72 4.35
CA SER A 60 -3.13 12.17 3.27
C SER A 60 -2.32 12.80 2.14
N LEU A 61 -2.59 12.39 0.90
CA LEU A 61 -1.99 12.94 -0.31
C LEU A 61 -3.03 13.73 -1.13
N GLY A 62 -2.58 14.78 -1.78
CA GLY A 62 -3.39 15.66 -2.61
C GLY A 62 -3.83 16.95 -1.92
N PRO A 63 -4.58 17.80 -2.64
CA PRO A 63 -5.24 17.48 -3.92
C PRO A 63 -4.31 17.56 -5.14
N ARG A 64 -3.22 18.32 -5.10
CA ARG A 64 -2.37 18.59 -6.27
C ARG A 64 -1.16 17.66 -6.35
N ALA A 65 -0.74 17.37 -7.58
CA ALA A 65 0.57 16.82 -7.89
C ALA A 65 1.21 17.57 -9.06
N VAL A 66 2.53 17.73 -9.04
CA VAL A 66 3.31 18.36 -10.10
C VAL A 66 4.34 17.36 -10.59
N ILE A 67 4.35 17.09 -11.89
CA ILE A 67 5.32 16.21 -12.54
C ILE A 67 6.27 17.05 -13.37
N ARG A 68 7.57 16.80 -13.21
CA ARG A 68 8.64 17.53 -13.90
C ARG A 68 9.48 16.56 -14.69
N THR A 69 9.53 16.78 -16.00
CA THR A 69 10.43 16.12 -16.94
C THR A 69 11.41 17.18 -17.47
N PRO A 70 12.50 16.78 -18.15
CA PRO A 70 13.36 17.74 -18.85
C PRO A 70 12.62 18.61 -19.88
N GLU A 71 11.55 18.09 -20.48
CA GLU A 71 10.82 18.75 -21.57
C GLU A 71 9.65 19.60 -21.08
N LEU A 72 8.99 19.22 -19.99
CA LEU A 72 7.78 19.89 -19.50
C LEU A 72 7.56 19.74 -17.99
N THR A 73 6.82 20.69 -17.43
CA THR A 73 6.16 20.59 -16.13
C THR A 73 4.66 20.44 -16.34
N SER A 74 4.03 19.48 -15.65
CA SER A 74 2.61 19.18 -15.76
C SER A 74 1.94 19.14 -14.39
N ASP A 75 0.81 19.83 -14.26
CA ASP A 75 -0.04 19.79 -13.07
C ASP A 75 -1.12 18.71 -13.20
N GLY A 76 -1.15 17.78 -12.25
CA GLY A 76 -2.16 16.74 -12.10
C GLY A 76 -2.87 16.83 -10.74
N ASN A 77 -3.87 15.97 -10.55
CA ASN A 77 -4.63 15.88 -9.30
C ASN A 77 -4.55 14.47 -8.73
N ILE A 78 -4.46 14.36 -7.41
CA ILE A 78 -4.65 13.08 -6.73
C ILE A 78 -6.13 12.73 -6.82
N THR A 79 -6.42 11.66 -7.56
CA THR A 79 -7.79 11.17 -7.82
C THR A 79 -8.22 10.11 -6.81
N SER A 80 -7.25 9.43 -6.19
CA SER A 80 -7.48 8.42 -5.16
C SER A 80 -6.18 8.07 -4.43
N GLY A 81 -6.34 7.46 -3.25
CA GLY A 81 -5.24 6.86 -2.50
C GLY A 81 -4.61 7.75 -1.43
N GLY A 82 -3.45 7.34 -0.94
CA GLY A 82 -2.72 7.95 0.16
C GLY A 82 -1.69 7.00 0.77
N ILE A 83 -1.41 7.18 2.05
CA ILE A 83 -0.48 6.33 2.82
C ILE A 83 -1.30 5.54 3.85
N THR A 84 -1.15 4.21 3.84
CA THR A 84 -1.79 3.30 4.80
C THR A 84 -0.75 2.35 5.39
N GLY A 85 -0.49 2.47 6.70
CA GLY A 85 0.61 1.73 7.32
C GLY A 85 1.94 2.13 6.68
N ARG A 86 2.64 1.14 6.09
CA ARG A 86 3.88 1.34 5.32
C ARG A 86 3.65 1.39 3.80
N THR A 87 2.41 1.25 3.35
CA THR A 87 2.08 1.25 1.92
C THR A 87 1.75 2.66 1.47
N VAL A 88 2.31 3.05 0.33
CA VAL A 88 1.96 4.26 -0.41
C VAL A 88 1.30 3.82 -1.70
N ASP A 89 0.05 4.22 -1.91
CA ASP A 89 -0.75 3.82 -3.08
C ASP A 89 -1.64 5.00 -3.46
N PHE A 90 -1.40 5.62 -4.63
CA PHE A 90 -2.19 6.75 -5.09
C PHE A 90 -2.19 6.89 -6.61
N THR A 91 -3.20 7.56 -7.14
CA THR A 91 -3.33 7.81 -8.59
C THR A 91 -3.36 9.31 -8.88
N ILE A 92 -2.49 9.76 -9.78
CA ILE A 92 -2.53 11.09 -10.38
C ILE A 92 -3.35 11.03 -11.66
N GLY A 93 -4.28 11.97 -11.86
CA GLY A 93 -5.05 12.14 -13.09
C GLY A 93 -5.08 13.57 -13.59
N TRP A 94 -5.35 13.75 -14.88
CA TRP A 94 -5.39 15.06 -15.54
C TRP A 94 -6.80 15.41 -16.02
N SER A 95 -7.31 16.53 -15.51
CA SER A 95 -8.64 17.04 -15.82
C SER A 95 -8.86 17.20 -17.32
N GLY A 96 -10.03 16.76 -17.81
CA GLY A 96 -10.36 16.82 -19.23
C GLY A 96 -9.70 15.75 -20.09
N THR A 97 -8.98 14.80 -19.49
CA THR A 97 -8.36 13.65 -20.18
C THR A 97 -8.75 12.34 -19.49
N LEU A 98 -8.45 11.21 -20.14
CA LEU A 98 -8.54 9.88 -19.52
C LEU A 98 -7.20 9.40 -18.94
N SER A 99 -6.23 10.31 -18.85
CA SER A 99 -4.86 9.95 -18.54
C SER A 99 -4.62 9.90 -17.05
N TYR A 100 -3.87 8.90 -16.61
CA TYR A 100 -3.53 8.68 -15.23
C TYR A 100 -2.19 7.97 -15.08
N VAL A 101 -1.58 8.15 -13.91
CA VAL A 101 -0.45 7.33 -13.44
C VAL A 101 -0.75 6.87 -12.02
N HIS A 102 -0.69 5.57 -11.82
CA HIS A 102 -0.85 4.90 -10.55
C HIS A 102 0.52 4.60 -9.95
N PHE A 103 0.75 5.02 -8.71
CA PHE A 103 1.98 4.82 -7.97
C PHE A 103 1.71 3.87 -6.82
N THR A 104 2.52 2.83 -6.69
CA THR A 104 2.51 1.90 -5.55
C THR A 104 3.91 1.77 -5.00
N GLY A 105 4.04 1.77 -3.68
CA GLY A 105 5.33 1.68 -3.01
C GLY A 105 5.21 1.24 -1.57
N THR A 106 6.34 0.84 -0.99
CA THR A 106 6.44 0.44 0.43
C THR A 106 7.57 1.20 1.10
N VAL A 107 7.33 1.69 2.30
CA VAL A 107 8.35 2.35 3.13
C VAL A 107 9.35 1.29 3.61
N GLY A 108 10.60 1.43 3.17
CA GLY A 108 11.76 0.68 3.60
C GLY A 108 12.12 0.93 5.07
N ALA A 109 13.09 0.16 5.57
CA ALA A 109 13.58 0.32 6.94
C ALA A 109 14.35 1.65 7.16
N ASP A 110 14.83 2.25 6.08
CA ASP A 110 15.47 3.56 6.00
C ASP A 110 14.47 4.73 5.94
N GLY A 111 13.17 4.44 5.89
CA GLY A 111 12.12 5.44 5.75
C GLY A 111 11.88 5.88 4.30
N ILE A 112 12.68 5.42 3.34
CA ILE A 112 12.49 5.72 1.92
C ILE A 112 11.37 4.83 1.37
N VAL A 113 10.49 5.40 0.58
CA VAL A 113 9.49 4.62 -0.15
C VAL A 113 10.12 4.12 -1.42
N HIS A 114 10.15 2.80 -1.61
CA HIS A 114 10.54 2.19 -2.87
C HIS A 114 9.29 1.69 -3.58
N GLY A 115 9.13 2.01 -4.85
CA GLY A 115 7.90 1.72 -5.55
C GLY A 115 8.03 1.56 -7.05
N THR A 116 6.88 1.32 -7.68
CA THR A 116 6.72 1.31 -9.12
C THR A 116 5.50 2.13 -9.53
N SER A 117 5.55 2.73 -10.72
CA SER A 117 4.43 3.42 -11.35
C SER A 117 3.98 2.68 -12.60
N THR A 118 2.68 2.73 -12.86
CA THR A 118 2.03 2.21 -14.08
C THR A 118 1.00 3.22 -14.57
N GLY A 119 0.59 3.17 -15.83
CA GLY A 119 -0.49 4.02 -16.30
C GLY A 119 -0.46 4.33 -17.79
N THR A 120 -1.22 5.33 -18.18
CA THR A 120 -1.33 5.73 -19.59
C THR A 120 -0.15 6.60 -19.98
N THR A 121 0.56 6.22 -21.04
CA THR A 121 1.68 6.98 -21.61
C THR A 121 1.25 8.15 -22.49
N THR A 122 -0.05 8.37 -22.71
CA THR A 122 -0.57 9.46 -23.55
C THR A 122 -1.66 10.25 -22.84
N PRO A 123 -1.66 11.60 -22.93
CA PRO A 123 -0.73 12.45 -23.68
C PRO A 123 0.55 12.80 -22.90
N ILE A 124 0.66 12.40 -21.63
CA ILE A 124 1.81 12.73 -20.79
C ILE A 124 2.73 11.52 -20.85
N ASN A 125 3.72 11.59 -21.74
CA ASN A 125 4.65 10.51 -22.07
C ASN A 125 5.58 10.19 -20.90
N LEU A 126 5.00 9.63 -19.84
CA LEU A 126 5.70 9.19 -18.64
C LEU A 126 5.98 7.70 -18.77
N ASN A 127 7.23 7.33 -18.56
CA ASN A 127 7.61 5.93 -18.51
C ASN A 127 7.09 5.31 -17.21
N GLU A 128 6.56 4.10 -17.32
CA GLU A 128 6.36 3.21 -16.18
C GLU A 128 7.71 2.76 -15.63
N GLY A 129 7.74 2.33 -14.37
CA GLY A 129 8.93 1.76 -13.79
C GLY A 129 9.17 2.14 -12.34
N PRO A 130 10.41 1.95 -11.85
CA PRO A 130 10.72 2.16 -10.45
C PRO A 130 10.91 3.63 -10.10
N TRP A 131 10.52 3.98 -8.88
CA TRP A 131 10.72 5.28 -8.26
C TRP A 131 11.04 5.13 -6.78
N ASP A 132 11.66 6.16 -6.24
CA ASP A 132 11.97 6.28 -4.81
C ASP A 132 11.45 7.61 -4.27
N SER A 133 11.04 7.66 -3.00
CA SER A 133 10.85 8.96 -2.34
C SER A 133 12.20 9.65 -2.16
N VAL A 134 12.24 10.96 -2.39
CA VAL A 134 13.43 11.78 -2.18
C VAL A 134 13.69 11.98 -0.68
N ASP A 135 12.61 12.16 0.07
CA ASP A 135 12.65 12.38 1.52
C ASP A 135 12.14 11.14 2.27
N PRO A 136 12.68 10.83 3.46
CA PRO A 136 12.20 9.73 4.28
C PRO A 136 10.86 10.08 4.94
N LEU A 137 9.99 9.07 5.06
CA LEU A 137 8.76 9.13 5.85
C LEU A 137 9.04 8.72 7.30
N THR A 138 8.24 9.27 8.23
CA THR A 138 8.30 8.87 9.64
C THR A 138 7.23 7.83 9.93
N CYS A 139 7.63 6.70 10.49
CA CYS A 139 6.75 5.60 10.87
C CYS A 139 6.77 5.39 12.39
N SER A 140 5.60 5.14 12.98
CA SER A 140 5.43 4.86 14.42
C SER A 140 4.41 3.75 14.67
#